data_AF-A0A842YIV9-F1
#
_entry.id   AF-A0A842YIV9-F1
#
_cell.length_a   1.000
_cell.length_b   1.000
_cell.length_c   1.000
_cell.angle_alpha   90.00
_cell.angle_beta   90.00
_cell.angle_gamma   90.00
#
_symmetry.space_group_name_H-M   'P 1'
#
loop_
_entity.id
_entity.type
_entity.pdbx_description
1 polymer ?
#
loop_
_entity_poly.entity_id
_entity_poly.type
_entity_poly.pdbx_seq_one_letter_code
_entity_poly.pdbx_strand_id
1 'polypeptide(L)' 'SAGHRHEAFKACMYVIDELKQRVPIWKKETTPEGDFWVEGEKHE' A
#
# COMPACT_ATOMS: atom_id res chain seq x y z
N SER A 1 0.65 11.67 -14.25
CA SER A 1 1.83 11.70 -15.16
C SER A 1 2.47 13.08 -15.10
N ALA A 2 3.73 13.23 -15.52
CA ALA A 2 4.45 14.51 -15.53
C ALA A 2 5.31 14.62 -16.81
N GLY A 3 5.70 15.84 -17.18
CA GLY A 3 6.53 16.10 -18.37
C GLY A 3 7.90 15.43 -18.35
N HIS A 4 8.41 15.10 -17.15
CA HIS A 4 9.66 14.36 -16.97
C HIS A 4 9.51 13.29 -15.88
N ARG A 5 10.30 12.21 -16.02
CA ARG A 5 10.23 11.04 -15.12
C ARG A 5 10.51 11.36 -13.66
N HIS A 6 11.36 12.36 -13.37
CA HIS A 6 11.74 12.68 -12.00
C HIS A 6 10.52 13.08 -11.15
N GLU A 7 9.74 14.05 -11.64
CA GLU A 7 8.51 14.50 -10.94
C GLU A 7 7.46 13.38 -10.86
N ALA A 8 7.33 12.56 -11.90
CA ALA A 8 6.41 11.44 -11.88
C ALA A 8 6.76 10.42 -10.78
N PHE A 9 8.03 10.03 -10.66
CA PHE A 9 8.46 9.09 -9.63
C PHE A 9 8.34 9.68 -8.22
N LYS A 10 8.69 10.96 -8.04
CA LYS A 10 8.53 11.65 -6.76
C LYS A 10 7.07 11.66 -6.30
N ALA A 11 6.15 11.99 -7.20
CA ALA A 11 4.71 11.99 -6.90
C ALA A 11 4.18 10.57 -6.63
N CYS A 12 4.59 9.57 -7.42
CA CYS A 12 4.17 8.18 -7.20
C CYS A 12 4.64 7.65 -5.84
N MET A 13 5.87 7.95 -5.44
CA MET A 13 6.41 7.52 -4.14
C MET A 13 5.59 8.12 -3.00
N TYR A 14 5.39 9.44 -3.02
CA TYR A 14 4.59 10.15 -2.02
C TYR A 14 3.18 9.56 -1.88
N VAL A 15 2.52 9.27 -2.99
CA VAL A 15 1.16 8.70 -2.96
C VAL A 15 1.14 7.31 -2.32
N ILE A 16 2.13 6.47 -2.62
CA ILE A 16 2.23 5.13 -2.02
C ILE A 16 2.46 5.22 -0.52
N ASP A 17 3.40 6.07 -0.09
CA ASP A 17 3.75 6.23 1.32
C ASP A 17 2.53 6.73 2.12
N GLU A 18 1.87 7.78 1.64
CA GLU A 18 0.67 8.35 2.29
C GLU A 18 -0.50 7.35 2.32
N LEU A 19 -0.70 6.59 1.25
CA LEU A 19 -1.73 5.56 1.19
C LEU A 19 -1.46 4.48 2.24
N LYS A 20 -0.21 4.02 2.35
CA LYS A 20 0.20 2.97 3.30
C LYS A 20 0.13 3.43 4.76
N GLN A 21 0.33 4.71 5.03
CA GLN A 21 0.22 5.28 6.37
C GLN A 21 -1.22 5.55 6.79
N ARG A 22 -2.06 6.10 5.90
CA ARG A 22 -3.38 6.61 6.28
C ARG A 22 -4.52 5.63 6.09
N VAL A 23 -4.40 4.71 5.14
CA VAL A 23 -5.49 3.81 4.79
C VAL A 23 -5.31 2.50 5.52
N PRO A 24 -6.29 2.08 6.36
CA PRO A 24 -6.23 0.75 6.94
C PRO A 24 -6.54 -0.27 5.84
N ILE A 25 -5.56 -1.15 5.57
CA ILE A 25 -5.62 -2.14 4.51
C ILE A 25 -5.59 -3.52 5.15
N TRP A 26 -6.44 -4.43 4.65
CA TRP A 26 -6.43 -5.83 5.05
C TRP A 26 -6.13 -6.72 3.85
N LYS A 27 -5.35 -7.77 4.08
CA LYS A 27 -5.06 -8.82 3.11
C LYS A 27 -5.83 -10.07 3.51
N LYS A 28 -6.61 -10.64 2.59
CA LYS A 28 -7.23 -11.94 2.81
C LYS A 28 -6.21 -13.03 2.49
N GLU A 29 -5.95 -13.90 3.44
CA GLU A 29 -5.13 -15.08 3.26
C GLU A 29 -6.02 -16.32 3.18
N THR A 30 -5.71 -17.19 2.24
CA THR A 30 -6.39 -18.46 2.02
C THR A 30 -5.37 -19.57 2.27
N THR A 31 -5.70 -20.45 3.21
CA THR A 31 -4.87 -21.58 3.65
C THR A 31 -5.68 -22.87 3.60
N PRO A 32 -5.05 -24.05 3.61
CA PRO A 32 -5.77 -25.33 3.73
C PRO A 32 -6.70 -25.40 4.95
N GLU A 33 -6.39 -24.66 6.01
CA GLU A 33 -7.15 -24.59 7.26
C GLU A 33 -8.33 -23.60 7.18
N GLY A 34 -8.35 -22.73 6.18
CA GLY A 34 -9.43 -21.77 5.93
C GLY A 34 -8.95 -20.38 5.52
N ASP A 35 -9.92 -19.46 5.47
CA ASP A 35 -9.73 -18.06 5.08
C ASP A 35 -9.73 -17.15 6.31
N PHE A 36 -8.79 -16.20 6.36
CA PHE A 36 -8.78 -15.14 7.37
C PHE A 36 -8.23 -13.83 6.81
N TRP A 37 -8.51 -12.73 7.51
CA TRP A 37 -8.02 -11.39 7.16
C TRP A 37 -6.91 -10.98 8.10
N VAL A 38 -5.79 -10.53 7.54
CA VAL A 38 -4.68 -9.93 8.28
C VAL A 38 -4.66 -8.43 8.02
N GLU A 39 -4.53 -7.62 9.08
CA GLU A 39 -4.28 -6.19 8.96
C GLU A 39 -2.87 -5.99 8.38
N GLY A 40 -2.73 -5.04 7.44
CA GLY A 40 -1.44 -4.68 6.87
C GLY A 40 -0.51 -4.08 7.93
N GLU A 41 0.79 -4.12 7.65
CA GLU A 41 1.81 -3.54 8.54
C GLU A 41 1.52 -2.05 8.78
N LYS A 42 1.53 -1.64 10.05
CA LYS A 42 1.46 -0.23 10.42
C LYS A 42 2.83 0.38 10.18
N HIS A 43 2.91 1.30 9.23
CA HIS A 43 4.09 2.13 9.04
C HIS A 43 4.03 3.29 10.04
N GLU A 44 4.79 3.19 11.14
CA GLU A 44 5.06 4.28 12.10
C GLU A 44 6.22 5.17 11.65
#